data_AF-A0A4U5QAE5-F1
#
_entry.id   AF-A0A4U5QAE5-F1
#
_cell.length_a   1.000
_cell.length_b   1.000
_cell.length_c   1.000
_cell.angle_alpha   90.00
_cell.angle_beta   90.00
_cell.angle_gamma   90.00
#
_symmetry.space_group_name_H-M   'P 1'
#
loop_
_entity.id
_entity.type
_entity.pdbx_description
1 polymer ?
#
loop_
_entity_poly.entity_id
_entity_poly.type
_entity_poly.pdbx_seq_one_letter_code
_entity_poly.pdbx_strand_id
1 'polypeptide(L)'
;MKVSGNIKRFIPSDFGIEEDRVSPLPPFQAFLDRKRKVRRAIEAAGIPYTFVAANCCAVLNYEEDVAMYTIKVADDARTLNRVVTYQPPKNIVSQLELISLWEKKTGLPPPQNIPVSILHSVFIKGDMTGYELGDDDLEASQLYPDYEYTTFDKLLDIFLIDPPEPAMGAFE
;
A
#
# COMPACT_ATOMS: atom_id res chain seq x y z
N MET A 1 8.30 -1.47 26.15
CA MET A 1 7.20 -1.80 27.08
C MET A 1 6.01 -0.93 26.72
N LYS A 2 4.79 -1.47 26.55
CA LYS A 2 3.58 -0.66 26.30
C LYS A 2 3.24 0.11 27.58
N VAL A 3 3.16 1.44 27.50
CA VAL A 3 3.00 2.32 28.68
C VAL A 3 1.56 2.84 28.83
N SER A 4 0.89 3.12 27.71
CA SER A 4 -0.51 3.59 27.69
C SER A 4 -1.46 2.44 27.31
N GLY A 5 -2.48 2.22 28.14
CA GLY A 5 -3.51 1.18 27.96
C GLY A 5 -4.81 1.68 27.31
N ASN A 6 -4.92 2.97 26.99
CA ASN A 6 -6.15 3.60 26.52
C ASN A 6 -6.25 3.75 24.99
N ILE A 7 -5.21 3.37 24.23
CA ILE A 7 -5.25 3.36 22.76
C ILE A 7 -6.29 2.34 22.27
N LYS A 8 -7.21 2.82 21.42
CA LYS A 8 -8.34 2.04 20.88
C LYS A 8 -8.06 1.40 19.53
N ARG A 9 -7.11 1.95 18.77
CA ARG A 9 -6.62 1.43 17.49
C ARG A 9 -5.22 1.95 17.21
N PHE A 10 -4.36 1.13 16.65
CA PHE A 10 -3.05 1.50 16.13
C PHE A 10 -2.94 1.11 14.65
N ILE A 11 -2.51 2.04 13.81
CA ILE A 11 -2.28 1.83 12.39
C ILE A 11 -0.78 2.03 12.14
N PRO A 12 0.02 0.96 11.90
CA PRO A 12 1.43 1.10 11.59
C PRO A 12 1.63 1.68 10.18
N SER A 13 2.87 2.08 9.88
CA SER A 13 3.25 2.70 8.60
C SER A 13 3.37 1.68 7.45
N ASP A 14 2.29 0.97 7.14
CA ASP A 14 2.24 -0.08 6.11
C ASP A 14 2.06 0.55 4.72
N PHE A 15 0.93 1.19 4.46
CA PHE A 15 0.61 2.10 3.33
C PHE A 15 1.27 1.77 1.99
N GLY A 16 1.26 0.49 1.62
CA GLY A 16 1.90 -0.01 0.41
C GLY A 16 1.29 -1.33 -0.03
N ILE A 17 2.12 -2.32 -0.33
CA ILE A 17 1.66 -3.67 -0.66
C ILE A 17 1.35 -4.48 0.61
N GLU A 18 0.53 -5.52 0.50
CA GLU A 18 0.26 -6.42 1.62
C GLU A 18 1.47 -7.32 1.91
N GLU A 19 2.33 -6.89 2.84
CA GLU A 19 3.63 -7.51 3.03
C GLU A 19 3.57 -8.96 3.47
N ASP A 20 2.53 -9.43 4.17
CA ASP A 20 2.49 -10.82 4.64
C ASP A 20 2.16 -11.82 3.51
N ARG A 21 1.84 -11.35 2.30
CA ARG A 21 1.44 -12.20 1.15
C ARG A 21 2.37 -12.16 -0.05
N VAL A 22 3.40 -11.33 0.01
CA VAL A 22 4.29 -11.05 -1.12
C VAL A 22 5.73 -11.45 -0.82
N SER A 23 6.52 -11.67 -1.87
CA SER A 23 7.95 -11.99 -1.77
C SER A 23 8.69 -11.30 -2.90
N PRO A 24 9.03 -10.00 -2.74
CA PRO A 24 9.73 -9.23 -3.77
C PRO A 24 11.23 -9.56 -3.80
N LEU A 25 11.97 -8.84 -4.64
CA LEU A 25 13.44 -8.97 -4.71
C LEU A 25 14.10 -8.57 -3.37
N PRO A 26 15.29 -9.12 -3.06
CA PRO A 26 15.93 -8.97 -1.75
C PRO A 26 16.04 -7.53 -1.21
N PRO A 27 16.33 -6.49 -2.02
CA PRO A 27 16.41 -5.12 -1.51
C PRO A 27 15.08 -4.64 -0.92
N PHE A 28 13.95 -4.93 -1.57
CA PHE A 28 12.63 -4.57 -1.06
C PHE A 28 12.16 -5.52 0.05
N GLN A 29 12.53 -6.81 -0.05
CA GLN A 29 12.22 -7.82 0.98
C GLN A 29 12.71 -7.38 2.36
N ALA A 30 13.92 -6.82 2.45
CA ALA A 30 14.48 -6.33 3.71
C ALA A 30 13.66 -5.18 4.33
N PHE A 31 13.03 -4.31 3.52
CA PHE A 31 12.12 -3.27 4.03
C PHE A 31 10.83 -3.87 4.56
N LEU A 32 10.24 -4.80 3.80
CA LEU A 32 9.02 -5.49 4.22
C LEU A 32 9.24 -6.29 5.52
N ASP A 33 10.40 -6.93 5.66
CA ASP A 33 10.73 -7.66 6.89
C ASP A 33 10.77 -6.75 8.12
N ARG A 34 11.18 -5.48 7.97
CA ARG A 34 11.09 -4.49 9.05
C ARG A 34 9.63 -4.20 9.42
N LYS A 35 8.73 -4.06 8.44
CA LYS A 35 7.30 -3.82 8.67
C LYS A 35 6.60 -5.04 9.29
N ARG A 36 6.87 -6.25 8.78
CA ARG A 36 6.37 -7.51 9.36
C ARG A 36 6.77 -7.65 10.84
N LYS A 37 8.00 -7.30 11.21
CA LYS A 37 8.43 -7.29 12.62
C LYS A 37 7.58 -6.36 13.49
N VAL A 38 7.18 -5.19 12.97
CA VAL A 38 6.27 -4.28 13.65
C VAL A 38 4.89 -4.92 13.79
N ARG A 39 4.33 -5.51 12.73
CA ARG A 39 3.04 -6.23 12.78
C ARG A 39 3.04 -7.33 13.84
N ARG A 40 4.06 -8.20 13.86
CA ARG A 40 4.19 -9.27 14.87
C ARG A 40 4.28 -8.73 16.29
N ALA A 41 4.97 -7.60 16.50
CA ALA A 41 5.08 -6.98 17.82
C ALA A 41 3.75 -6.39 18.30
N ILE A 42 2.95 -5.81 17.40
CA ILE A 42 1.60 -5.31 17.68
C ILE A 42 0.68 -6.45 18.11
N GLU A 43 0.67 -7.54 17.34
CA GLU A 43 -0.12 -8.75 17.62
C GLU A 43 0.26 -9.35 18.98
N ALA A 44 1.57 -9.57 19.22
CA ALA A 44 2.07 -10.15 20.46
C ALA A 44 1.74 -9.28 21.69
N ALA A 45 1.64 -7.96 21.51
CA ALA A 45 1.28 -7.01 22.57
C ALA A 45 -0.24 -6.85 22.78
N GLY A 46 -1.07 -7.54 21.99
CA GLY A 46 -2.53 -7.42 22.04
C GLY A 46 -3.00 -5.97 21.82
N ILE A 47 -2.27 -5.21 20.98
CA ILE A 47 -2.66 -3.83 20.65
C ILE A 47 -3.75 -3.92 19.56
N PRO A 48 -4.93 -3.32 19.75
CA PRO A 48 -5.95 -3.27 18.70
C PRO A 48 -5.41 -2.59 17.45
N TYR A 49 -5.54 -3.19 16.27
CA TYR A 49 -4.86 -2.69 15.06
C TYR A 49 -5.73 -2.70 13.80
N THR A 50 -5.25 -1.97 12.79
CA THR A 50 -5.65 -2.11 11.39
C THR A 50 -4.39 -2.00 10.54
N PHE A 51 -4.10 -3.00 9.72
CA PHE A 51 -3.01 -2.94 8.74
C PHE A 51 -3.59 -2.46 7.40
N VAL A 52 -2.98 -1.42 6.83
CA VAL A 52 -3.49 -0.74 5.63
C VAL A 52 -2.55 -0.99 4.46
N ALA A 53 -3.00 -1.78 3.48
CA ALA A 53 -2.34 -1.98 2.20
C ALA A 53 -2.93 -1.00 1.17
N ALA A 54 -2.33 0.19 1.10
CA ALA A 54 -2.85 1.31 0.30
C ALA A 54 -2.59 1.19 -1.22
N ASN A 55 -1.70 0.25 -1.63
CA ASN A 55 -1.24 0.01 -3.00
C ASN A 55 -0.62 1.26 -3.69
N CYS A 56 0.37 1.04 -4.56
CA CYS A 56 0.91 2.07 -5.44
C CYS A 56 1.46 1.44 -6.73
N CYS A 57 1.05 2.00 -7.87
CA CYS A 57 1.58 1.81 -9.23
C CYS A 57 1.04 0.63 -10.09
N ALA A 58 -0.05 0.01 -9.69
CA ALA A 58 -0.95 -0.65 -10.64
C ALA A 58 -2.39 -0.30 -10.28
N VAL A 59 -2.65 -0.06 -8.99
CA VAL A 59 -3.78 0.72 -8.48
C VAL A 59 -3.29 2.12 -8.14
N LEU A 60 -3.77 3.17 -8.84
CA LEU A 60 -3.46 4.56 -8.48
C LEU A 60 -4.57 5.14 -7.60
N ASN A 61 -4.32 5.24 -6.30
CA ASN A 61 -5.22 5.96 -5.40
C ASN A 61 -4.66 7.36 -5.16
N TYR A 62 -5.50 8.38 -5.28
CA TYR A 62 -5.11 9.75 -4.95
C TYR A 62 -4.79 9.87 -3.47
N GLU A 63 -3.75 10.63 -3.11
CA GLU A 63 -3.22 10.71 -1.75
C GLU A 63 -4.25 11.22 -0.74
N GLU A 64 -5.11 12.17 -1.15
CA GLU A 64 -6.20 12.66 -0.29
C GLU A 64 -7.23 11.57 -0.01
N ASP A 65 -7.51 10.69 -0.97
CA ASP A 65 -8.40 9.55 -0.78
C ASP A 65 -7.77 8.54 0.19
N VAL A 66 -6.47 8.24 0.03
CA VAL A 66 -5.74 7.37 0.98
C VAL A 66 -5.82 7.94 2.40
N ALA A 67 -5.60 9.24 2.56
CA ALA A 67 -5.68 9.90 3.87
C ALA A 67 -7.10 9.84 4.46
N MET A 68 -8.12 10.19 3.67
CA MET A 68 -9.51 10.18 4.10
C MET A 68 -10.00 8.79 4.50
N TYR A 69 -9.72 7.77 3.69
CA TYR A 69 -10.07 6.39 4.01
C TYR A 69 -9.31 5.87 5.21
N THR A 70 -8.05 6.27 5.41
CA THR A 70 -7.27 5.91 6.59
C THR A 70 -7.94 6.39 7.89
N ILE A 71 -8.46 7.64 7.89
CA ILE A 71 -9.21 8.17 9.04
C ILE A 71 -10.52 7.40 9.25
N LYS A 72 -11.26 7.10 8.17
CA LYS A 72 -12.52 6.35 8.27
C LYS A 72 -12.32 4.94 8.84
N VAL A 73 -11.31 4.21 8.36
CA VAL A 73 -11.05 2.84 8.83
C VAL A 73 -10.51 2.81 10.25
N ALA A 74 -9.95 3.90 10.79
CA ALA A 74 -9.42 3.94 12.14
C ALA A 74 -10.51 3.78 13.20
N ASP A 75 -11.68 4.40 12.98
CA ASP A 75 -12.81 4.42 13.91
C ASP A 75 -13.92 3.41 13.56
N ASP A 76 -13.79 2.70 12.43
CA ASP A 76 -14.75 1.68 12.02
C ASP A 76 -14.57 0.38 12.82
N ALA A 77 -15.66 -0.15 13.38
CA ALA A 77 -15.63 -1.41 14.12
C ALA A 77 -15.42 -2.62 13.20
N ARG A 78 -15.80 -2.53 11.92
CA ARG A 78 -15.66 -3.62 10.94
C ARG A 78 -14.20 -3.93 10.62
N THR A 79 -13.34 -2.92 10.67
CA THR A 79 -11.91 -2.99 10.32
C THR A 79 -11.01 -3.34 11.50
N LEU A 80 -11.59 -3.55 12.68
CA LEU A 80 -10.85 -3.88 13.90
C LEU A 80 -10.16 -5.25 13.75
N ASN A 81 -8.83 -5.26 13.89
CA ASN A 81 -7.98 -6.44 13.73
C ASN A 81 -8.09 -7.09 12.34
N ARG A 82 -8.33 -6.27 11.31
CA ARG A 82 -8.40 -6.70 9.91
C ARG A 82 -7.30 -6.04 9.07
N VAL A 83 -7.00 -6.66 7.94
CA VAL A 83 -6.27 -6.03 6.84
C VAL A 83 -7.28 -5.32 5.95
N VAL A 84 -7.00 -4.06 5.60
CA VAL A 84 -7.82 -3.30 4.67
C VAL A 84 -7.00 -2.97 3.43
N THR A 85 -7.51 -3.34 2.26
CA THR A 85 -6.88 -3.10 0.96
C THR A 85 -7.63 -2.00 0.21
N TYR A 86 -6.88 -1.09 -0.44
CA TYR A 86 -7.45 -0.03 -1.29
C TYR A 86 -7.25 -0.41 -2.75
N GLN A 87 -8.22 -1.15 -3.29
CA GLN A 87 -8.18 -1.68 -4.67
C GLN A 87 -9.46 -1.34 -5.46
N PRO A 88 -9.77 -0.05 -5.66
CA PRO A 88 -10.91 0.32 -6.49
C PRO A 88 -10.70 -0.22 -7.92
N PRO A 89 -11.65 -0.99 -8.49
CA PRO A 89 -11.48 -1.64 -9.80
C PRO A 89 -11.14 -0.69 -10.94
N LYS A 90 -11.59 0.57 -10.84
CA LYS A 90 -11.36 1.62 -11.85
C LYS A 90 -9.94 2.19 -11.85
N ASN A 91 -9.12 1.82 -10.87
CA ASN A 91 -7.80 2.41 -10.69
C ASN A 91 -6.68 1.43 -11.07
N ILE A 92 -7.02 0.25 -11.61
CA ILE A 92 -6.09 -0.81 -12.05
C ILE A 92 -5.53 -0.52 -13.47
N VAL A 93 -4.19 -0.47 -13.67
CA VAL A 93 -3.48 -0.13 -14.93
C VAL A 93 -2.43 -1.20 -15.32
N SER A 94 -2.15 -1.35 -16.62
CA SER A 94 -1.34 -2.46 -17.19
C SER A 94 0.17 -2.19 -17.35
N GLN A 95 0.95 -3.28 -17.39
CA GLN A 95 2.39 -3.42 -17.07
C GLN A 95 3.42 -3.16 -18.19
N LEU A 96 2.98 -2.93 -19.44
CA LEU A 96 3.83 -3.14 -20.62
C LEU A 96 4.94 -2.10 -20.85
N GLU A 97 4.79 -0.86 -20.40
CA GLU A 97 5.82 0.18 -20.61
C GLU A 97 7.00 0.03 -19.64
N LEU A 98 6.79 -0.63 -18.50
CA LEU A 98 7.77 -0.65 -17.41
C LEU A 98 8.82 -1.78 -17.50
N ILE A 99 8.50 -2.86 -18.19
CA ILE A 99 9.40 -3.99 -18.44
C ILE A 99 10.65 -3.54 -19.24
N SER A 100 10.50 -2.55 -20.13
CA SER A 100 11.59 -2.04 -20.98
C SER A 100 12.70 -1.29 -20.20
N LEU A 101 12.37 -0.69 -19.06
CA LEU A 101 13.31 0.02 -18.17
C LEU A 101 14.07 -0.96 -17.24
N TRP A 102 13.49 -2.12 -16.98
CA TRP A 102 14.00 -3.13 -16.06
C TRP A 102 15.24 -3.86 -16.59
N GLU A 103 15.24 -4.24 -17.87
CA GLU A 103 16.33 -5.00 -18.51
C GLU A 103 17.67 -4.26 -18.52
N LYS A 104 17.68 -2.93 -18.27
CA LYS A 104 18.88 -2.08 -18.25
C LYS A 104 19.50 -1.84 -16.86
N LYS A 105 18.85 -2.20 -15.73
CA LYS A 105 19.21 -1.68 -14.39
C LYS A 105 19.51 -2.72 -13.30
N THR A 106 19.70 -3.99 -13.64
CA THR A 106 20.13 -5.04 -12.70
C THR A 106 21.61 -4.91 -12.30
N GLY A 107 21.95 -3.90 -11.48
CA GLY A 107 23.31 -3.72 -10.97
C GLY A 107 23.56 -2.52 -10.04
N LEU A 108 22.52 -1.83 -9.57
CA LEU A 108 22.69 -0.63 -8.73
C LEU A 108 23.11 -0.97 -7.29
N PRO A 109 23.94 -0.13 -6.63
CA PRO A 109 24.21 -0.26 -5.21
C PRO A 109 23.00 0.15 -4.35
N PRO A 110 22.90 -0.28 -3.08
CA PRO A 110 21.96 0.29 -2.13
C PRO A 110 22.31 1.76 -1.79
N PRO A 111 21.31 2.65 -1.60
CA PRO A 111 19.87 2.41 -1.64
C PRO A 111 19.25 2.49 -3.06
N GLN A 112 20.03 2.76 -4.11
CA GLN A 112 19.53 3.00 -5.46
C GLN A 112 18.88 1.77 -6.12
N ASN A 113 19.13 0.56 -5.63
CA ASN A 113 18.45 -0.65 -6.08
C ASN A 113 17.06 -0.88 -5.47
N ILE A 114 16.67 -0.13 -4.44
CA ILE A 114 15.37 -0.26 -3.77
C ILE A 114 14.22 0.23 -4.66
N PRO A 115 14.25 1.44 -5.25
CA PRO A 115 13.18 1.91 -6.15
C PRO A 115 12.94 0.93 -7.31
N VAL A 116 14.04 0.44 -7.89
CA VAL A 116 14.00 -0.52 -9.00
C VAL A 116 13.34 -1.82 -8.54
N SER A 117 13.70 -2.37 -7.38
CA SER A 117 13.06 -3.57 -6.82
C SER A 117 11.56 -3.40 -6.52
N ILE A 118 11.14 -2.21 -6.07
CA ILE A 118 9.73 -1.86 -5.86
C ILE A 118 8.99 -1.88 -7.20
N LEU A 119 9.53 -1.20 -8.22
CA LEU A 119 8.96 -1.17 -9.57
C LEU A 119 8.79 -2.59 -10.15
N HIS A 120 9.76 -3.48 -9.96
CA HIS A 120 9.62 -4.87 -10.39
C HIS A 120 8.49 -5.61 -9.65
N SER A 121 8.42 -5.48 -8.32
CA SER A 121 7.35 -6.12 -7.53
C SER A 121 5.96 -5.66 -7.98
N VAL A 122 5.81 -4.36 -8.20
CA VAL A 122 4.54 -3.75 -8.61
C VAL A 122 4.18 -4.10 -10.05
N PHE A 123 5.05 -3.79 -11.00
CA PHE A 123 4.70 -3.78 -12.42
C PHE A 123 5.10 -5.04 -13.17
N ILE A 124 6.02 -5.86 -12.65
CA ILE A 124 6.45 -7.08 -13.34
C ILE A 124 5.84 -8.29 -12.66
N LYS A 125 5.94 -8.34 -11.33
CA LYS A 125 5.38 -9.43 -10.55
C LYS A 125 3.89 -9.25 -10.26
N GLY A 126 3.38 -8.02 -10.31
CA GLY A 126 1.97 -7.73 -10.04
C GLY A 126 1.60 -7.97 -8.58
N ASP A 127 2.53 -7.84 -7.64
CA ASP A 127 2.34 -8.25 -6.23
C ASP A 127 1.17 -7.53 -5.51
N MET A 128 0.64 -6.44 -6.07
CA MET A 128 -0.55 -5.76 -5.54
C MET A 128 -1.88 -6.37 -5.96
N THR A 129 -1.96 -6.98 -7.14
CA THR A 129 -3.21 -7.58 -7.66
C THR A 129 -3.08 -9.08 -7.89
N GLY A 130 -1.90 -9.65 -7.64
CA GLY A 130 -1.58 -11.05 -7.87
C GLY A 130 -2.06 -12.01 -6.78
N TYR A 131 -2.86 -11.54 -5.82
CA TYR A 131 -3.48 -12.35 -4.78
C TYR A 131 -4.97 -12.08 -4.70
N GLU A 132 -5.74 -13.10 -4.34
CA GLU A 132 -7.17 -12.96 -4.05
C GLU A 132 -7.38 -12.51 -2.60
N LEU A 133 -8.43 -11.71 -2.37
CA LEU A 133 -8.87 -11.36 -1.03
C LEU A 133 -9.42 -12.62 -0.35
N GLY A 134 -8.93 -12.91 0.86
CA GLY A 134 -9.46 -13.98 1.70
C GLY A 134 -10.74 -13.54 2.40
N ASP A 135 -11.45 -14.50 3.00
CA ASP A 135 -12.77 -14.31 3.63
C ASP A 135 -12.79 -13.22 4.73
N ASP A 136 -11.63 -12.96 5.34
CA ASP A 136 -11.44 -12.02 6.44
C ASP A 136 -10.89 -10.65 6.01
N ASP A 137 -10.52 -10.49 4.73
CA ASP A 137 -10.02 -9.23 4.20
C ASP A 137 -11.17 -8.28 3.85
N LEU A 138 -10.93 -6.98 4.02
CA LEU A 138 -11.90 -5.97 3.67
C LEU A 138 -11.35 -5.06 2.56
N GLU A 139 -12.20 -4.79 1.57
CA GLU A 139 -11.94 -3.78 0.55
C GLU A 139 -12.69 -2.50 0.93
N ALA A 140 -11.97 -1.37 0.97
CA ALA A 140 -12.50 -0.14 1.53
C ALA A 140 -13.65 0.48 0.72
N SER A 141 -13.66 0.38 -0.61
CA SER A 141 -14.77 0.89 -1.43
C SER A 141 -16.10 0.18 -1.15
N GLN A 142 -16.06 -1.11 -0.81
CA GLN A 142 -17.25 -1.86 -0.37
C GLN A 142 -17.75 -1.43 1.01
N LEU A 143 -16.86 -0.95 1.89
CA LEU A 143 -17.22 -0.51 3.24
C LEU A 143 -17.90 0.86 3.27
N TYR A 144 -17.56 1.74 2.32
CA TYR A 144 -18.02 3.13 2.28
C TYR A 144 -18.57 3.48 0.89
N PRO A 145 -19.73 2.92 0.50
CA PRO A 145 -20.28 3.09 -0.84
C PRO A 145 -20.71 4.53 -1.16
N ASP A 146 -20.97 5.34 -0.13
CA ASP A 146 -21.37 6.74 -0.26
C ASP A 146 -20.18 7.69 -0.52
N TYR A 147 -18.94 7.19 -0.43
CA TYR A 147 -17.76 7.97 -0.77
C TYR A 147 -17.26 7.57 -2.16
N GLU A 148 -17.19 8.56 -3.04
CA GLU A 148 -16.73 8.38 -4.41
C GLU A 148 -15.21 8.58 -4.48
N TYR A 149 -14.47 7.51 -4.74
CA TYR A 149 -13.04 7.62 -5.03
C TYR A 149 -12.79 8.46 -6.28
N THR A 150 -11.69 9.21 -6.26
CA THR A 150 -11.14 9.78 -7.50
C THR A 150 -10.75 8.63 -8.42
N THR A 151 -11.44 8.52 -9.54
CA THR A 151 -11.15 7.50 -10.55
C THR A 151 -9.85 7.82 -11.26
N PHE A 152 -9.24 6.81 -11.89
CA PHE A 152 -8.03 7.03 -12.70
C PHE A 152 -8.23 8.10 -13.80
N ASP A 153 -9.39 8.12 -14.45
CA ASP A 153 -9.74 9.12 -15.46
C ASP A 153 -9.74 10.55 -14.88
N LYS A 154 -10.41 10.76 -13.74
CA LYS A 154 -10.42 12.04 -13.01
C LYS A 154 -9.02 12.42 -12.51
N LEU A 155 -8.22 11.42 -12.11
CA LEU A 155 -6.83 11.65 -11.71
C LEU A 155 -6.02 12.16 -12.91
N LEU A 156 -6.15 11.56 -14.09
CA LEU A 156 -5.48 12.06 -15.30
C LEU A 156 -5.91 13.50 -15.63
N ASP A 157 -7.18 13.85 -15.48
CA ASP A 157 -7.67 15.21 -15.65
C ASP A 157 -6.97 16.19 -14.68
N ILE A 158 -6.78 15.80 -13.41
CA ILE A 158 -6.02 16.62 -12.43
C ILE A 158 -4.60 16.86 -12.94
N PHE A 159 -3.89 15.82 -13.38
CA PHE A 159 -2.53 15.95 -13.89
C PHE A 159 -2.43 16.79 -15.18
N LEU A 160 -3.49 16.83 -15.99
CA LEU A 160 -3.54 17.66 -17.20
C LEU A 160 -3.82 19.14 -16.90
N ILE A 161 -4.62 19.42 -15.87
CA ILE A 161 -5.09 20.77 -15.54
C ILE A 161 -4.15 21.47 -14.55
N ASP A 162 -3.82 20.81 -13.44
CA ASP A 162 -3.01 21.35 -12.34
C ASP A 162 -2.24 20.21 -11.63
N PRO A 163 -1.11 19.75 -12.21
CA PRO A 163 -0.40 18.59 -11.70
C PRO A 163 0.24 18.87 -10.33
N PRO A 164 0.10 17.97 -9.35
CA PRO A 164 0.81 18.07 -8.08
C PRO A 164 2.33 17.95 -8.29
N GLU A 165 3.12 18.56 -7.41
CA GLU A 165 4.58 18.46 -7.48
C GLU A 165 5.06 17.01 -7.29
N PRO A 166 6.04 16.53 -8.09
CA PRO A 166 6.60 15.20 -7.91
C PRO A 166 7.26 15.04 -6.53
N ALA A 167 6.95 13.93 -5.84
CA ALA A 167 7.56 13.57 -4.57
C ALA A 167 8.51 12.37 -4.71
N MET A 168 9.50 12.27 -3.81
CA MET A 168 10.42 11.14 -3.74
C MET A 168 10.44 10.53 -2.34
N GLY A 169 10.17 9.23 -2.25
CA GLY A 169 10.30 8.49 -0.99
C GLY A 169 11.76 8.42 -0.52
N ALA A 170 11.98 8.58 0.79
CA ALA A 170 13.29 8.38 1.38
C ALA A 170 13.61 6.89 1.51
N PHE A 171 14.82 6.50 1.10
CA PHE A 171 15.32 5.13 1.21
C PHE A 171 16.60 5.13 2.05
N GLU A 172 16.51 4.60 3.28
CA GLU A 172 17.62 4.44 4.23
C GLU A 172 17.98 2.95 4.48
#